data_AF-A0A9W8KKL3-F1
#
_entry.id   AF-A0A9W8KKL3-F1
#
_cell.length_a   1.000
_cell.length_b   1.000
_cell.length_c   1.000
_cell.angle_alpha   90.00
_cell.angle_beta   90.00
_cell.angle_gamma   90.00
#
_symmetry.space_group_name_H-M   'P 1'
#
loop_
_entity.id
_entity.type
_entity.pdbx_description
1 polymer ?
#
loop_
_entity_poly.entity_id
_entity_poly.type
_entity_poly.pdbx_seq_one_letter_code
_entity_poly.pdbx_strand_id
1 'polypeptide(L)'
;MRLNILAILALVGYSLAWTFPQKVGIYAMIQKLSQFKTGSMEERIVYGKLSMFLGDWRNSAKLSSAVESSQYRDALFTLLSDINAVRSDAINDTAGVDNLEYVIIRIRQSYSNSIKQFFGQ
;
A
#
# COMPACT_ATOMS: atom_id res chain seq x y z
N MET A 1 -46.91 4.77 -13.03
CA MET A 1 -45.96 4.82 -11.90
C MET A 1 -44.56 4.95 -12.48
N ARG A 2 -43.97 6.15 -12.51
CA ARG A 2 -42.61 6.35 -13.06
C ARG A 2 -41.62 5.87 -11.98
N LEU A 3 -41.03 4.70 -12.17
CA LEU A 3 -39.93 4.25 -11.31
C LEU A 3 -38.75 5.21 -11.51
N ASN A 4 -38.37 5.92 -10.44
CA ASN A 4 -37.20 6.79 -10.40
C ASN A 4 -35.93 5.95 -10.57
N ILE A 5 -35.42 5.85 -11.80
CA ILE A 5 -34.12 5.25 -12.15
C ILE A 5 -32.97 5.90 -11.36
N LEU A 6 -33.17 7.14 -10.89
CA LEU A 6 -32.23 7.85 -10.00
C LEU A 6 -32.03 7.17 -8.63
N ALA A 7 -33.01 6.41 -8.13
CA ALA A 7 -32.87 5.70 -6.86
C ALA A 7 -32.02 4.42 -6.98
N ILE A 8 -31.95 3.82 -8.19
CA ILE A 8 -31.15 2.62 -8.45
C ILE A 8 -29.66 2.98 -8.65
N LEU A 9 -29.37 4.19 -9.15
CA LEU A 9 -28.00 4.69 -9.27
C LEU A 9 -27.36 5.10 -7.93
N ALA A 10 -28.16 5.40 -6.91
CA ALA A 10 -27.65 5.68 -5.56
C ALA A 10 -27.15 4.42 -4.82
N LEU A 11 -27.54 3.22 -5.27
CA LEU A 11 -27.12 1.94 -4.69
C LEU A 11 -25.79 1.41 -5.23
N VAL A 12 -25.28 1.98 -6.32
CA VAL A 12 -23.98 1.60 -6.92
C VAL A 12 -22.81 2.40 -6.29
N GLY A 13 -23.12 3.34 -5.39
CA GLY A 13 -22.13 4.19 -4.71
C GLY A 13 -21.67 3.66 -3.35
N TYR A 14 -21.94 2.41 -2.98
CA TYR A 14 -21.28 1.80 -1.84
C TYR A 14 -19.83 1.52 -2.25
N SER A 15 -18.94 2.49 -2.03
CA SER A 15 -17.55 2.15 -1.79
C SER A 15 -17.58 1.14 -0.65
N LEU A 16 -17.08 -0.07 -0.91
CA LEU A 16 -16.96 -1.09 0.12
C LEU A 16 -15.94 -0.56 1.13
N ALA A 17 -16.45 0.17 2.13
CA ALA A 17 -15.66 0.66 3.23
C ALA A 17 -14.94 -0.55 3.84
N TRP A 18 -13.64 -0.41 4.07
CA TRP A 18 -12.84 -1.51 4.58
C TRP A 18 -13.45 -2.09 5.85
N THR A 19 -13.43 -3.41 5.93
CA THR A 19 -13.84 -4.13 7.13
C THR A 19 -12.94 -3.76 8.30
N PHE A 20 -13.47 -3.82 9.52
CA PHE A 20 -12.69 -3.54 10.73
C PHE A 20 -11.39 -4.38 10.81
N PRO A 21 -11.37 -5.70 10.49
CA PRO A 21 -10.14 -6.48 10.45
C PRO A 21 -9.10 -5.97 9.45
N GLN A 22 -9.52 -5.47 8.28
CA GLN A 22 -8.62 -4.91 7.28
C GLN A 22 -7.93 -3.64 7.79
N LYS A 23 -8.68 -2.78 8.49
CA LYS A 23 -8.13 -1.59 9.13
C LYS A 23 -7.09 -1.93 10.19
N VAL A 24 -7.41 -2.88 11.08
CA VAL A 24 -6.47 -3.36 12.12
C VAL A 24 -5.20 -3.94 11.48
N GLY A 25 -5.33 -4.73 10.41
CA GLY A 25 -4.20 -5.31 9.70
C GLY A 25 -3.24 -4.25 9.15
N ILE A 26 -3.77 -3.23 8.47
CA ILE A 26 -2.96 -2.14 7.93
C ILE A 26 -2.32 -1.31 9.04
N TYR A 27 -3.05 -1.00 10.11
CA TYR A 27 -2.49 -0.23 11.23
C TYR A 27 -1.34 -0.96 11.93
N ALA A 28 -1.48 -2.27 12.14
CA ALA A 28 -0.41 -3.09 12.69
C ALA A 28 0.83 -3.13 11.77
N MET A 29 0.64 -3.15 10.44
CA MET A 29 1.75 -3.09 9.49
C MET A 29 2.43 -1.72 9.48
N ILE A 30 1.66 -0.63 9.58
CA ILE A 30 2.19 0.74 9.65
C ILE A 30 3.00 0.96 10.92
N GLN A 31 2.50 0.52 12.07
CA GLN A 31 3.22 0.61 13.33
C GLN A 31 4.56 -0.16 13.28
N LYS A 32 4.61 -1.27 12.54
CA LYS A 32 5.87 -1.98 12.31
C LYS A 32 6.80 -1.20 11.36
N LEU A 33 6.28 -0.66 10.26
CA LEU A 33 7.07 0.15 9.33
C LEU A 33 7.75 1.34 10.03
N SER A 34 7.07 1.98 10.99
CA SER A 34 7.63 3.12 11.72
C SER A 34 8.83 2.78 12.62
N GLN A 35 9.04 1.51 12.94
CA GLN A 35 10.15 1.06 13.78
C GLN A 35 11.40 0.69 12.97
N PHE A 36 11.27 0.47 11.66
CA PHE A 36 12.35 -0.04 10.82
C PHE A 36 13.04 1.05 10.01
N LYS A 37 14.34 0.88 9.78
CA LYS A 37 15.14 1.77 8.93
C LYS A 37 14.79 1.55 7.46
N THR A 38 14.86 2.61 6.66
CA THR A 38 14.66 2.55 5.21
C THR A 38 15.66 1.59 4.57
N GLY A 39 15.18 0.69 3.72
CA GLY A 39 15.96 -0.35 3.02
C GLY A 39 16.32 -1.56 3.88
N SER A 40 15.93 -1.60 5.16
CA SER A 40 16.20 -2.76 6.03
C SER A 40 15.41 -4.00 5.60
N MET A 41 15.93 -5.18 5.94
CA MET A 41 15.25 -6.45 5.66
C MET A 41 13.86 -6.50 6.30
N GLU A 42 13.73 -5.96 7.51
CA GLU A 42 12.51 -5.92 8.29
C GLU A 42 11.44 -5.06 7.62
N GLU A 43 11.80 -3.86 7.13
CA GLU A 43 10.89 -3.00 6.36
C GLU A 43 10.38 -3.73 5.11
N ARG A 44 11.29 -4.38 4.37
CA ARG A 44 10.97 -5.15 3.16
C ARG A 44 10.02 -6.31 3.43
N ILE A 45 10.18 -7.01 4.55
CA ILE A 45 9.25 -8.07 4.99
C ILE A 45 7.86 -7.48 5.23
N VAL A 46 7.75 -6.29 5.82
CA VAL A 46 6.45 -5.65 6.02
C VAL A 46 5.82 -5.23 4.68
N TYR A 47 6.61 -4.70 3.74
CA TYR A 47 6.10 -4.45 2.38
C TYR A 47 5.61 -5.72 1.70
N GLY A 48 6.34 -6.83 1.83
CA GLY A 48 5.89 -8.13 1.31
C GLY A 48 4.52 -8.53 1.87
N LYS A 49 4.33 -8.40 3.19
CA LYS A 49 3.04 -8.68 3.86
C LYS A 49 1.94 -7.74 3.42
N LEU A 50 2.25 -6.46 3.23
CA LEU A 50 1.31 -5.46 2.75
C LEU A 50 0.87 -5.77 1.31
N SER A 51 1.81 -6.15 0.44
CA SER A 51 1.52 -6.58 -0.93
C SER A 51 0.62 -7.83 -0.97
N MET A 52 0.90 -8.83 -0.13
CA MET A 52 0.04 -10.01 0.02
C MET A 52 -1.36 -9.64 0.52
N PHE A 53 -1.45 -8.72 1.48
CA PHE A 53 -2.72 -8.23 2.02
C PHE A 53 -3.57 -7.53 0.95
N LEU A 54 -2.93 -6.82 0.01
CA LEU A 54 -3.59 -6.20 -1.14
C LEU A 54 -3.84 -7.19 -2.31
N GLY A 55 -3.45 -8.46 -2.15
CA GLY A 55 -3.68 -9.52 -3.14
C GLY A 55 -2.58 -9.70 -4.18
N ASP A 56 -1.48 -8.94 -4.12
CA ASP A 56 -0.35 -9.06 -5.04
C ASP A 56 0.75 -10.01 -4.51
N TRP A 57 0.45 -11.30 -4.55
CA TRP A 57 1.40 -12.34 -4.14
C TRP A 57 2.65 -12.39 -5.01
N ARG A 58 2.55 -11.98 -6.28
CA ARG A 58 3.66 -12.05 -7.24
C ARG A 58 4.74 -11.03 -6.92
N ASN A 59 4.37 -9.79 -6.61
CA ASN A 59 5.34 -8.76 -6.26
C ASN A 59 5.79 -8.85 -4.80
N SER A 60 5.03 -9.50 -3.92
CA SER A 60 5.43 -9.74 -2.52
C SER A 60 6.82 -10.38 -2.38
N ALA A 61 7.13 -11.39 -3.20
CA ALA A 61 8.42 -12.08 -3.16
C ALA A 61 9.57 -11.18 -3.62
N LYS A 62 9.32 -10.33 -4.63
CA LYS A 62 10.31 -9.41 -5.19
C LYS A 62 10.70 -8.29 -4.23
N LEU A 63 9.83 -7.96 -3.27
CA LEU A 63 10.14 -7.00 -2.20
C LEU A 63 11.25 -7.50 -1.28
N SER A 64 11.59 -8.80 -1.30
CA SER A 64 12.73 -9.38 -0.58
C SER A 64 14.05 -9.39 -1.38
N SER A 65 14.04 -9.01 -2.65
CA SER A 65 15.24 -8.92 -3.49
C SER A 65 16.23 -7.88 -2.94
N ALA A 66 17.48 -7.89 -3.44
CA ALA A 66 18.49 -6.91 -3.08
C ALA A 66 17.99 -5.47 -3.28
N VAL A 67 18.37 -4.55 -2.40
CA VAL A 67 17.79 -3.19 -2.35
C VAL A 67 18.11 -2.41 -3.62
N GLU A 68 19.27 -2.62 -4.23
CA GLU A 68 19.74 -2.05 -5.48
C GLU A 68 19.13 -2.69 -6.74
N SER A 69 18.39 -3.79 -6.60
CA SER A 69 17.85 -4.53 -7.76
C SER A 69 16.69 -3.81 -8.43
N SER A 70 16.55 -3.98 -9.76
CA SER A 70 15.38 -3.50 -10.51
C SER A 70 14.09 -4.20 -10.04
N GLN A 71 14.17 -5.49 -9.71
CA GLN A 71 13.02 -6.25 -9.19
C GLN A 71 12.42 -5.63 -7.92
N TYR A 72 13.27 -5.18 -7.00
CA TYR A 72 12.83 -4.50 -5.79
C TYR A 72 12.14 -3.16 -6.12
N ARG A 73 12.72 -2.36 -7.02
CA ARG A 73 12.13 -1.08 -7.47
C ARG A 73 10.79 -1.26 -8.15
N ASP A 74 10.68 -2.21 -9.07
CA ASP A 74 9.44 -2.51 -9.78
C ASP A 74 8.35 -2.94 -8.81
N ALA A 75 8.70 -3.78 -7.83
CA ALA A 75 7.77 -4.23 -6.81
C ALA A 75 7.33 -3.10 -5.86
N LEU A 76 8.23 -2.18 -5.49
CA LEU A 76 7.87 -0.97 -4.74
C LEU A 76 6.93 -0.07 -5.55
N PHE A 77 7.16 0.07 -6.85
CA PHE A 77 6.31 0.86 -7.74
C PHE A 77 4.90 0.26 -7.84
N THR A 78 4.78 -1.06 -8.00
CA THR A 78 3.48 -1.73 -7.98
C THR A 78 2.79 -1.57 -6.62
N LEU A 79 3.49 -1.80 -5.51
CA LEU A 79 2.92 -1.62 -4.18
C LEU A 79 2.44 -0.18 -3.94
N LEU A 80 3.17 0.81 -4.45
CA LEU A 80 2.75 2.21 -4.41
C LEU A 80 1.46 2.44 -5.21
N SER A 81 1.35 1.84 -6.39
CA SER A 81 0.13 1.90 -7.20
C SER A 81 -1.06 1.28 -6.47
N ASP A 82 -0.89 0.09 -5.88
CA ASP A 82 -1.95 -0.62 -5.16
C ASP A 82 -2.42 0.19 -3.94
N ILE A 83 -1.49 0.78 -3.18
CA ILE A 83 -1.82 1.63 -2.04
C ILE A 83 -2.59 2.89 -2.48
N ASN A 84 -2.22 3.51 -3.59
CA ASN A 84 -2.95 4.67 -4.11
C ASN A 84 -4.35 4.28 -4.60
N ALA A 85 -4.52 3.09 -5.18
CA ALA A 85 -5.83 2.59 -5.61
C ALA A 85 -6.77 2.36 -4.42
N VAL A 86 -6.28 1.79 -3.32
CA VAL A 86 -7.14 1.58 -2.13
C VAL A 86 -7.31 2.85 -1.28
N ARG A 87 -6.46 3.86 -1.46
CA ARG A 87 -6.62 5.18 -0.84
C ARG A 87 -7.89 5.90 -1.29
N SER A 88 -8.28 5.76 -2.56
CA SER A 88 -9.55 6.35 -3.02
C SER A 88 -10.77 5.71 -2.34
N ASP A 89 -10.64 4.47 -1.86
CA ASP A 89 -11.71 3.80 -1.12
C ASP A 89 -11.76 4.23 0.35
N ALA A 90 -10.64 4.71 0.90
CA ALA A 90 -10.49 5.17 2.27
C ALA A 90 -10.97 6.62 2.51
N ILE A 91 -11.47 7.33 1.48
CA ILE A 91 -11.83 8.76 1.56
C ILE A 91 -12.83 9.08 2.71
N ASN A 92 -13.64 8.11 3.12
CA ASN A 92 -14.61 8.28 4.20
C ASN A 92 -14.05 7.99 5.62
N ASP A 93 -12.75 7.70 5.75
CA ASP A 93 -12.05 7.40 7.00
C ASP A 93 -10.73 8.18 7.09
N THR A 94 -10.75 9.35 7.75
CA THR A 94 -9.57 10.22 7.89
C THR A 94 -8.36 9.51 8.47
N ALA A 95 -8.55 8.64 9.47
CA ALA A 95 -7.46 7.87 10.06
C ALA A 95 -6.89 6.87 9.06
N GLY A 96 -7.73 6.29 8.21
CA GLY A 96 -7.30 5.44 7.08
C GLY A 96 -6.45 6.22 6.07
N VAL A 97 -6.85 7.44 5.74
CA VAL A 97 -6.11 8.31 4.80
C VAL A 97 -4.72 8.66 5.31
N ASP A 98 -4.60 9.12 6.57
CA ASP A 98 -3.30 9.50 7.15
C ASP A 98 -2.32 8.32 7.21
N ASN A 99 -2.86 7.16 7.58
CA ASN A 99 -2.11 5.92 7.61
C ASN A 99 -1.61 5.51 6.22
N LEU A 100 -2.43 5.63 5.19
CA LEU A 100 -2.01 5.33 3.82
C LEU A 100 -1.00 6.34 3.28
N GLU A 101 -1.15 7.62 3.61
CA GLU A 101 -0.16 8.66 3.26
C GLU A 101 1.20 8.36 3.88
N TYR A 102 1.22 7.93 5.14
CA TYR A 102 2.46 7.48 5.78
C TYR A 102 3.13 6.33 5.01
N VAL A 103 2.37 5.30 4.61
CA VAL A 103 2.89 4.18 3.81
C VAL A 103 3.43 4.66 2.47
N ILE A 104 2.71 5.54 1.78
CA ILE A 104 3.13 6.13 0.50
C ILE A 104 4.48 6.83 0.63
N ILE A 105 4.64 7.68 1.66
CA ILE A 105 5.89 8.39 1.94
C ILE A 105 7.02 7.39 2.17
N ARG A 106 6.77 6.34 2.98
CA ARG A 106 7.77 5.30 3.26
C ARG A 106 8.21 4.55 2.00
N ILE A 107 7.26 4.13 1.16
CA ILE A 107 7.59 3.44 -0.10
C ILE A 107 8.44 4.34 -1.00
N ARG A 108 8.11 5.64 -1.11
CA ARG A 108 8.91 6.60 -1.88
C ARG A 108 10.33 6.77 -1.34
N GLN A 109 10.50 6.81 -0.01
CA GLN A 109 11.82 6.86 0.62
C GLN A 109 12.64 5.61 0.30
N SER A 110 12.03 4.43 0.38
CA SER A 110 12.65 3.15 0.05
C SER A 110 13.04 3.05 -1.42
N TYR A 111 12.21 3.57 -2.32
CA TYR A 111 12.50 3.65 -3.75
C TYR A 111 13.69 4.59 -4.03
N SER A 112 13.71 5.77 -3.40
CA SER A 112 14.83 6.71 -3.50
C SER A 112 16.14 6.10 -2.97
N ASN A 113 16.07 5.37 -1.84
CA ASN A 113 17.22 4.66 -1.30
C ASN A 113 17.73 3.57 -2.25
N SER A 114 16.84 2.79 -2.87
CA SER A 114 17.21 1.79 -3.88
C SER A 114 17.98 2.41 -5.05
N ILE A 115 17.52 3.55 -5.57
CA ILE A 115 18.22 4.27 -6.65
C ILE A 115 19.61 4.73 -6.21
N LYS A 116 19.73 5.31 -5.01
CA LYS A 116 21.02 5.76 -4.47
C LYS A 116 22.01 4.61 -4.34
N GLN A 117 21.56 3.44 -3.87
CA GLN A 117 22.42 2.27 -3.74
C GLN A 117 22.83 1.70 -5.10
N PHE A 118 21.97 1.76 -6.11
CA PHE A 118 22.31 1.31 -7.47
C PHE A 118 23.40 2.17 -8.12
N PHE A 119 23.40 3.50 -7.92
CA PHE A 119 24.41 4.40 -8.49
C PHE A 119 25.64 4.62 -7.60
N GLY A 120 25.59 4.21 -6.33
CA GLY A 120 26.70 4.32 -5.38
C GLY A 120 27.62 3.09 -5.33
N GLN A 121 27.32 2.06 -6.14
CA GLN A 121 28.18 0.91 -6.43
C GLN A 121 29.00 1.18 -7.69
#